data_AF-A0AAU7K5B7-F1
#
_entry.id   AF-A0AAU7K5B7-F1
#
_cell.length_a   1.000
_cell.length_b   1.000
_cell.length_c   1.000
_cell.angle_alpha   90.00
_cell.angle_beta   90.00
_cell.angle_gamma   90.00
#
_symmetry.space_group_name_H-M   'P 1'
#
loop_
_entity.id
_entity.type
_entity.pdbx_description
1 polymer ?
#
loop_
_entity_poly.entity_id
_entity_poly.type
_entity_poly.pdbx_seq_one_letter_code
_entity_poly.pdbx_strand_id
1 'polypeptide(L)'
;MTWEILRKKIYYIDGSLRDIYVKDTSMEDWEKWIDLINTGYKVKFYNGLSGEIESQIDKSMVFDYWNGKTDLLSNVTIHLKDILVKCYFFGGDEIENDITPSEINSIEDHNRLVDYLKDVSACLDKEVMLTPENYSECDKKLIIVNENEIELNLQDYPIHNHLNQDKIKDDSVKNLSIIALTILLFLLIWNIVPIVQVKMQLVSDFIPNSLIYNIAKPFIYISSILFLVNIIAYILFFKRKYITVVILGGISFCLHGLYLLLN
;
A
#
# COMPACT_ATOMS: atom_id res chain seq x y z
N MET A 1 21.94 -19.96 20.97
CA MET A 1 20.83 -19.91 20.00
C MET A 1 21.13 -20.89 18.87
N THR A 2 20.19 -21.72 18.42
CA THR A 2 20.42 -22.62 17.25
C THR A 2 19.91 -21.98 15.96
N TRP A 3 20.60 -22.24 14.85
CA TRP A 3 20.17 -21.79 13.51
C TRP A 3 18.70 -22.12 13.20
N GLU A 4 18.24 -23.33 13.51
CA GLU A 4 16.85 -23.76 13.25
C GLU A 4 15.79 -22.91 13.96
N ILE A 5 16.11 -22.31 15.11
CA ILE A 5 15.19 -21.40 15.82
C ILE A 5 15.15 -20.06 15.09
N LEU A 6 16.32 -19.50 14.75
CA LEU A 6 16.42 -18.23 14.02
C LEU A 6 15.72 -18.30 12.66
N ARG A 7 15.95 -19.39 11.91
CA ARG A 7 15.29 -19.65 10.63
C ARG A 7 13.77 -19.68 10.74
N LYS A 8 13.23 -20.26 11.82
CA LYS A 8 11.78 -20.38 12.00
C LYS A 8 11.11 -19.14 12.59
N LYS A 9 11.84 -18.34 13.38
CA LYS A 9 11.25 -17.25 14.18
C LYS A 9 11.57 -15.84 13.66
N ILE A 10 12.67 -15.69 12.93
CA ILE A 10 13.16 -14.40 12.42
C ILE A 10 13.23 -14.43 10.89
N TYR A 11 13.90 -15.45 10.33
CA TYR A 11 14.13 -15.59 8.89
C TYR A 11 13.16 -16.57 8.22
N TYR A 12 11.91 -16.57 8.66
CA TYR A 12 10.88 -17.44 8.09
C TYR A 12 10.58 -17.00 6.66
N ILE A 13 10.49 -17.97 5.74
CA ILE A 13 10.24 -17.75 4.32
C ILE A 13 8.73 -17.79 4.08
N ASP A 14 8.12 -16.62 3.96
CA ASP A 14 6.69 -16.42 3.69
C ASP A 14 6.43 -15.56 2.43
N GLY A 15 7.49 -15.22 1.70
CA GLY A 15 7.46 -14.38 0.51
C GLY A 15 7.63 -12.88 0.77
N SER A 16 7.69 -12.46 2.04
CA SER A 16 7.96 -11.07 2.44
C SER A 16 9.44 -10.81 2.71
N LEU A 17 9.83 -9.53 2.70
CA LEU A 17 11.14 -9.06 3.11
C LEU A 17 11.23 -8.90 4.64
N ARG A 18 12.40 -8.54 5.14
CA ARG A 18 12.56 -8.04 6.51
C ARG A 18 13.20 -6.68 6.44
N ASP A 19 12.62 -5.76 7.19
CA ASP A 19 13.00 -4.36 7.11
C ASP A 19 13.85 -4.05 8.34
N ILE A 20 14.88 -3.25 8.10
CA ILE A 20 15.79 -2.73 9.10
C ILE A 20 15.47 -1.25 9.23
N TYR A 21 15.11 -0.81 10.42
CA TYR A 21 14.79 0.59 10.68
C TYR A 21 15.75 1.22 11.69
N VAL A 22 16.10 2.47 11.40
CA VAL A 22 16.55 3.47 12.37
C VAL A 22 15.56 4.63 12.29
N LYS A 23 14.82 4.90 13.36
CA LYS A 23 13.80 5.96 13.39
C LYS A 23 14.38 7.27 13.91
N ASP A 24 13.62 8.35 13.75
CA ASP A 24 13.95 9.71 14.19
C ASP A 24 15.34 10.15 13.69
N THR A 25 15.63 9.90 12.42
CA THR A 25 16.90 10.26 11.81
C THR A 25 16.89 11.70 11.32
N SER A 26 18.09 12.27 11.27
CA SER A 26 18.38 13.59 10.71
C SER A 26 19.27 13.48 9.47
N MET A 27 19.46 14.59 8.76
CA MET A 27 20.45 14.64 7.68
C MET A 27 21.88 14.29 8.17
N GLU A 28 22.23 14.63 9.40
CA GLU A 28 23.54 14.30 9.99
C GLU A 28 23.68 12.79 10.22
N ASP A 29 22.60 12.13 10.65
CA ASP A 29 22.59 10.67 10.83
C ASP A 29 22.77 9.95 9.49
N TRP A 30 22.06 10.42 8.45
CA TRP A 30 22.24 9.91 7.09
C TRP A 30 23.65 10.14 6.55
N GLU A 31 24.25 11.29 6.87
CA GLU A 31 25.63 11.56 6.48
C GLU A 31 26.60 10.55 7.12
N LYS A 32 26.47 10.30 8.43
CA LYS A 32 27.25 9.31 9.17
C LYS A 32 27.02 7.90 8.64
N TRP A 33 25.78 7.52 8.38
CA TRP A 33 25.44 6.22 7.81
C TRP A 33 26.06 6.04 6.44
N ILE A 34 25.94 7.02 5.54
CA ILE A 34 26.56 6.96 4.21
C ILE A 34 28.09 6.81 4.32
N ASP A 35 28.74 7.54 5.23
CA ASP A 35 30.19 7.41 5.46
C ASP A 35 30.57 6.02 5.97
N LEU A 36 29.84 5.49 6.95
CA LEU A 36 30.02 4.12 7.43
C LEU A 36 29.90 3.12 6.28
N ILE A 37 28.85 3.24 5.47
CA ILE A 37 28.60 2.31 4.36
C ILE A 37 29.70 2.40 3.30
N ASN A 38 30.06 3.61 2.88
CA ASN A 38 31.09 3.82 1.86
C ASN A 38 32.49 3.36 2.30
N THR A 39 32.78 3.39 3.60
CA THR A 39 34.10 3.03 4.14
C THR A 39 34.20 1.57 4.58
N GLY A 40 33.14 1.04 5.18
CA GLY A 40 33.11 -0.30 5.77
C GLY A 40 32.62 -1.40 4.84
N TYR A 41 31.89 -1.05 3.77
CA TYR A 41 31.13 -2.02 3.01
C TYR A 41 31.30 -1.89 1.49
N LYS A 42 31.19 -3.03 0.80
CA LYS A 42 31.11 -3.05 -0.66
C LYS A 42 29.69 -2.70 -1.08
N VAL A 43 29.55 -1.68 -1.93
CA VAL A 43 28.24 -1.22 -2.41
C VAL A 43 28.11 -1.18 -3.92
N LYS A 44 26.86 -1.21 -4.37
CA LYS A 44 26.41 -0.83 -5.71
C LYS A 44 25.35 0.24 -5.55
N PHE A 45 25.71 1.48 -5.84
CA PHE A 45 24.83 2.64 -5.79
C PHE A 45 24.30 2.94 -7.18
N TYR A 46 22.99 2.98 -7.36
CA TYR A 46 22.37 3.47 -8.58
C TYR A 46 22.21 4.98 -8.49
N ASN A 47 22.92 5.71 -9.34
CA ASN A 47 22.81 7.15 -9.44
C ASN A 47 21.65 7.51 -10.36
N GLY A 48 20.58 8.10 -9.80
CA GLY A 48 19.37 8.44 -10.54
C GLY A 48 19.59 9.45 -11.66
N LEU A 49 20.61 10.30 -11.56
CA LEU A 49 20.92 11.35 -12.54
C LEU A 49 21.73 10.82 -13.72
N SER A 50 22.79 10.06 -13.47
CA SER A 50 23.63 9.49 -14.52
C SER A 50 23.04 8.21 -15.13
N GLY A 51 22.20 7.49 -14.37
CA GLY A 51 21.69 6.16 -14.72
C GLY A 51 22.73 5.05 -14.55
N GLU A 52 23.89 5.35 -13.95
CA GLU A 52 25.00 4.42 -13.80
C GLU A 52 25.03 3.76 -12.42
N ILE A 53 25.76 2.64 -12.33
CA ILE A 53 26.07 1.96 -11.06
C ILE A 53 27.46 2.36 -10.60
N GLU A 54 27.53 2.94 -9.41
CA GLU A 54 28.75 3.41 -8.76
C GLU A 54 29.11 2.52 -7.55
N SER A 55 30.39 2.53 -7.17
CA SER A 55 30.92 1.74 -6.06
C SER A 55 30.85 2.43 -4.70
N GLN A 56 30.26 3.62 -4.64
CA GLN A 56 30.06 4.42 -3.44
C GLN A 56 28.78 5.23 -3.60
N ILE A 57 28.14 5.55 -2.48
CA ILE A 57 26.98 6.43 -2.43
C ILE A 57 27.45 7.87 -2.59
N ASP A 58 26.85 8.59 -3.54
CA ASP A 58 27.00 10.04 -3.65
C ASP A 58 26.00 10.74 -2.72
N LYS A 59 26.50 11.30 -1.61
CA LYS A 59 25.69 12.06 -0.64
C LYS A 59 24.92 13.21 -1.29
N SER A 60 25.55 13.92 -2.24
CA SER A 60 24.96 15.10 -2.87
C SER A 60 23.70 14.72 -3.65
N MET A 61 23.74 13.58 -4.34
CA MET A 61 22.59 13.04 -5.06
C MET A 61 21.41 12.71 -4.14
N VAL A 62 21.69 12.08 -3.00
CA VAL A 62 20.66 11.75 -2.01
C VAL A 62 20.01 13.03 -1.46
N PHE A 63 20.82 14.00 -1.04
CA PHE A 63 20.31 15.23 -0.45
C PHE A 63 19.67 16.18 -1.46
N ASP A 64 20.10 16.16 -2.72
CA ASP A 64 19.47 16.94 -3.78
C ASP A 64 18.05 16.44 -4.08
N TYR A 65 17.80 15.13 -4.00
CA TYR A 65 16.45 14.56 -4.10
C TYR A 65 15.55 15.05 -2.95
N TRP A 66 15.98 14.93 -1.69
CA TRP A 66 15.18 15.37 -0.53
C TRP A 66 14.94 16.88 -0.48
N ASN A 67 15.87 17.67 -1.02
CA ASN A 67 15.72 19.13 -1.12
C ASN A 67 14.93 19.57 -2.38
N GLY A 68 14.38 18.63 -3.16
CA GLY A 68 13.55 18.92 -4.32
C GLY A 68 14.32 19.53 -5.51
N LYS A 69 15.64 19.33 -5.57
CA LYS A 69 16.45 19.76 -6.73
C LYS A 69 16.35 18.77 -7.89
N THR A 70 15.95 17.53 -7.61
CA THR A 70 15.72 16.47 -8.60
C THR A 70 14.58 15.56 -8.14
N ASP A 71 13.83 15.01 -9.08
CA ASP A 71 12.81 13.98 -8.83
C ASP A 71 13.35 12.55 -9.05
N LEU A 72 14.65 12.42 -9.31
CA LEU A 72 15.30 11.16 -9.65
C LEU A 72 15.76 10.43 -8.37
N LEU A 73 15.07 9.33 -8.05
CA LEU A 73 15.36 8.49 -6.91
C LEU A 73 16.59 7.60 -7.14
N SER A 74 17.48 7.58 -6.16
CA SER A 74 18.62 6.66 -6.09
C SER A 74 18.36 5.51 -5.12
N ASN A 75 19.15 4.45 -5.24
CA ASN A 75 19.15 3.33 -4.29
C ASN A 75 20.56 2.74 -4.16
N VAL A 76 20.82 2.02 -3.06
CA VAL A 76 22.06 1.31 -2.85
C VAL A 76 21.80 -0.14 -2.47
N THR A 77 22.63 -1.04 -2.99
CA THR A 77 22.77 -2.41 -2.52
C THR A 77 24.10 -2.57 -1.79
N ILE A 78 24.04 -2.94 -0.52
CA ILE A 78 25.18 -3.20 0.36
C ILE A 78 25.39 -4.71 0.42
N HIS A 79 26.63 -5.15 0.25
CA HIS A 79 26.98 -6.57 0.18
C HIS A 79 27.57 -7.06 1.51
N LEU A 80 26.81 -7.91 2.23
CA LEU A 80 27.30 -8.69 3.37
C LEU A 80 27.60 -10.11 2.90
N LYS A 81 28.67 -10.26 2.10
CA LYS A 81 28.99 -11.47 1.35
C LYS A 81 27.87 -11.85 0.36
N ASP A 82 27.09 -12.88 0.66
CA ASP A 82 26.00 -13.39 -0.19
C ASP A 82 24.63 -12.76 0.16
N ILE A 83 24.58 -11.98 1.25
CA ILE A 83 23.38 -11.27 1.71
C ILE A 83 23.38 -9.87 1.10
N LEU A 84 22.24 -9.45 0.57
CA LEU A 84 22.02 -8.13 0.01
C LEU A 84 21.14 -7.32 0.95
N VAL A 85 21.69 -6.20 1.44
CA VAL A 85 20.92 -5.18 2.17
C VAL A 85 20.64 -4.05 1.20
N LYS A 86 19.36 -3.73 0.97
CA LYS A 86 18.95 -2.71 0.00
C LYS A 86 18.42 -1.48 0.71
N CYS A 87 18.71 -0.31 0.18
CA CYS A 87 18.19 0.95 0.70
C CYS A 87 17.68 1.80 -0.46
N TYR A 88 16.48 2.35 -0.32
CA TYR A 88 15.91 3.33 -1.24
C TYR A 88 15.82 4.68 -0.52
N PHE A 89 16.36 5.74 -1.12
CA PHE A 89 16.50 7.03 -0.44
C PHE A 89 15.21 7.88 -0.53
N PHE A 90 14.10 7.38 -0.02
CA PHE A 90 12.79 8.05 -0.13
C PHE A 90 12.66 9.32 0.72
N GLY A 91 13.26 9.34 1.91
CA GLY A 91 13.14 10.43 2.88
C GLY A 91 14.27 10.40 3.92
N GLY A 92 14.33 11.46 4.74
CA GLY A 92 15.41 11.69 5.69
C GLY A 92 15.06 11.41 7.16
N ASP A 93 13.79 11.12 7.46
CA ASP A 93 13.23 10.93 8.81
C ASP A 93 13.44 9.52 9.38
N GLU A 94 13.73 8.55 8.52
CA GLU A 94 14.15 7.22 8.91
C GLU A 94 15.15 6.63 7.92
N ILE A 95 16.03 5.75 8.40
CA ILE A 95 16.81 4.85 7.54
C ILE A 95 16.06 3.52 7.48
N GLU A 96 15.67 3.11 6.28
CA GLU A 96 15.00 1.84 6.00
C GLU A 96 15.86 1.00 5.06
N ASN A 97 16.17 -0.23 5.45
CA ASN A 97 16.84 -1.19 4.58
C ASN A 97 16.14 -2.54 4.53
N ASP A 98 16.11 -3.17 3.36
CA ASP A 98 15.48 -4.47 3.19
C ASP A 98 16.51 -5.60 3.08
N ILE A 99 16.17 -6.76 3.65
CA ILE A 99 16.86 -8.03 3.39
C ILE A 99 15.87 -9.10 2.94
N THR A 100 16.38 -10.09 2.21
CA THR A 100 15.60 -11.28 1.84
C THR A 100 15.88 -12.41 2.83
N PRO A 101 14.88 -12.95 3.56
CA PRO A 101 15.09 -14.07 4.49
C PRO A 101 15.81 -15.29 3.91
N SER A 102 15.58 -15.60 2.62
CA SER A 102 16.20 -16.75 1.95
C SER A 102 17.71 -16.60 1.71
N GLU A 103 18.28 -15.40 1.88
CA GLU A 103 19.72 -15.17 1.77
C GLU A 103 20.45 -15.49 3.08
N ILE A 104 19.73 -15.55 4.22
CA ILE A 104 20.29 -15.95 5.50
C ILE A 104 20.16 -17.47 5.63
N ASN A 105 21.27 -18.22 5.55
CA ASN A 105 21.23 -19.68 5.48
C ASN A 105 21.99 -20.38 6.61
N SER A 106 22.64 -19.63 7.47
CA SER A 106 23.52 -20.14 8.53
C SER A 106 23.58 -19.22 9.74
N ILE A 107 24.14 -19.72 10.84
CA ILE A 107 24.41 -18.89 12.02
C ILE A 107 25.47 -17.82 11.71
N GLU A 108 26.40 -18.12 10.81
CA GLU A 108 27.41 -17.17 10.35
C GLU A 108 26.78 -16.02 9.56
N ASP A 109 25.76 -16.30 8.74
CA ASP A 109 25.01 -15.26 8.01
C ASP A 109 24.20 -14.38 8.96
N HIS A 110 23.56 -14.99 9.95
CA HIS A 110 22.91 -14.23 11.03
C HIS A 110 23.89 -13.31 11.74
N ASN A 111 25.08 -13.81 12.12
CA ASN A 111 26.08 -13.01 12.80
C ASN A 111 26.56 -11.85 11.92
N ARG A 112 26.78 -12.06 10.62
CA ARG A 112 27.14 -10.97 9.69
C ARG A 112 26.08 -9.87 9.63
N LEU A 113 24.80 -10.25 9.60
CA LEU A 113 23.72 -9.27 9.64
C LEU A 113 23.72 -8.53 10.97
N VAL A 114 23.84 -9.24 12.10
CA VAL A 114 23.87 -8.62 13.43
C VAL A 114 25.07 -7.67 13.59
N ASP A 115 26.24 -8.03 13.08
CA ASP A 115 27.42 -7.16 13.09
C ASP A 115 27.16 -5.88 12.29
N TYR A 116 26.50 -5.99 11.13
CA TYR A 116 26.04 -4.82 10.38
C TYR A 116 25.08 -3.92 11.21
N LEU A 117 24.09 -4.51 11.89
CA LEU A 117 23.17 -3.75 12.74
C LEU A 117 23.89 -3.05 13.90
N LYS A 118 24.92 -3.69 14.47
CA LYS A 118 25.76 -3.10 15.53
C LYS A 118 26.59 -1.95 15.02
N ASP A 119 27.22 -2.10 13.87
CA ASP A 119 28.01 -1.03 13.25
C ASP A 119 27.14 0.20 12.99
N VAL A 120 25.93 0.00 12.47
CA VAL A 120 24.96 1.08 12.26
C VAL A 120 24.53 1.69 13.59
N SER A 121 24.16 0.87 14.58
CA SER A 121 23.71 1.34 15.89
C SER A 121 24.78 2.17 16.60
N ALA A 122 26.02 1.68 16.63
CA ALA A 122 27.16 2.37 17.25
C ALA A 122 27.57 3.63 16.48
N CYS A 123 27.46 3.63 15.15
CA CYS A 123 27.77 4.80 14.33
C CYS A 123 26.78 5.95 14.55
N LEU A 124 25.51 5.63 14.74
CA LEU A 124 24.43 6.60 14.88
C LEU A 124 24.05 6.91 16.32
N ASP A 125 24.55 6.15 17.29
CA ASP A 125 24.13 6.21 18.71
C ASP A 125 22.59 6.06 18.83
N LYS A 126 22.05 5.08 18.09
CA LYS A 126 20.60 4.86 17.96
C LYS A 126 20.25 3.39 17.94
N GLU A 127 19.02 3.09 18.37
CA GLU A 127 18.42 1.76 18.25
C GLU A 127 18.25 1.40 16.77
N VAL A 128 18.65 0.17 16.41
CA VAL A 128 18.41 -0.43 15.10
C VAL A 128 17.50 -1.64 15.30
N MET A 129 16.42 -1.72 14.54
CA MET A 129 15.46 -2.83 14.64
C MET A 129 15.31 -3.58 13.32
N LEU A 130 15.27 -4.91 13.39
CA LEU A 130 14.83 -5.77 12.30
C LEU A 130 13.37 -6.18 12.54
N THR A 131 12.51 -6.03 11.55
CA THR A 131 11.06 -6.26 11.65
C THR A 131 10.56 -7.14 10.50
N PRO A 132 9.32 -7.65 10.56
CA PRO A 132 8.60 -8.03 9.34
C PRO A 132 8.48 -6.85 8.37
N GLU A 133 8.16 -7.16 7.12
CA GLU A 133 7.95 -6.15 6.07
C GLU A 133 6.78 -5.21 6.43
N ASN A 134 6.93 -3.91 6.15
CA ASN A 134 5.97 -2.83 6.41
C ASN A 134 5.63 -2.65 7.89
N TYR A 135 6.66 -2.49 8.73
CA TYR A 135 6.47 -2.29 10.17
C TYR A 135 5.61 -1.08 10.54
N SER A 136 4.68 -1.30 11.48
CA SER A 136 3.99 -0.29 12.28
C SER A 136 4.41 -0.39 13.74
N GLU A 137 4.21 0.67 14.54
CA GLU A 137 4.59 0.68 15.97
C GLU A 137 3.98 -0.45 16.82
N CYS A 138 2.88 -1.03 16.35
CA CYS A 138 2.22 -2.16 17.01
C CYS A 138 2.84 -3.52 16.64
N ASP A 139 3.77 -3.53 15.69
CA ASP A 139 4.34 -4.75 15.13
C ASP A 139 5.54 -5.25 15.92
N LYS A 140 5.84 -6.52 15.68
CA LYS A 140 6.90 -7.23 16.38
C LYS A 140 8.27 -6.75 15.87
N LYS A 141 9.09 -6.20 16.78
CA LYS A 141 10.54 -6.10 16.56
C LYS A 141 11.16 -7.48 16.72
N LEU A 142 11.77 -8.03 15.67
CA LEU A 142 12.37 -9.36 15.64
C LEU A 142 13.75 -9.36 16.29
N ILE A 143 14.56 -8.36 15.93
CA ILE A 143 15.87 -8.08 16.51
C ILE A 143 15.87 -6.60 16.89
N ILE A 144 16.39 -6.29 18.06
CA ILE A 144 16.71 -4.93 18.48
C ILE A 144 18.18 -4.91 18.81
N VAL A 145 18.90 -3.92 18.28
CA VAL A 145 20.31 -3.68 18.57
C VAL A 145 20.44 -2.27 19.11
N ASN A 146 21.06 -2.15 20.29
CA ASN A 146 21.45 -0.88 20.89
C ASN A 146 22.93 -0.99 21.28
N GLU A 147 23.79 -0.40 20.44
CA GLU A 147 25.24 -0.60 20.43
C GLU A 147 25.63 -2.10 20.41
N ASN A 148 26.04 -2.64 21.56
CA ASN A 148 26.46 -4.03 21.73
C ASN A 148 25.37 -4.93 22.29
N GLU A 149 24.29 -4.34 22.82
CA GLU A 149 23.16 -5.08 23.36
C GLU A 149 22.26 -5.58 22.22
N ILE A 150 21.90 -6.86 22.26
CA ILE A 150 21.04 -7.49 21.27
C ILE A 150 19.87 -8.12 22.01
N GLU A 151 18.65 -7.71 21.65
CA GLU A 151 17.41 -8.35 22.06
C GLU A 151 16.82 -9.13 20.88
N LEU A 152 16.40 -10.38 21.13
CA LEU A 152 15.80 -11.25 20.13
C LEU A 152 14.41 -11.68 20.57
N ASN A 153 13.39 -11.28 19.80
CA ASN A 153 12.02 -11.67 20.09
C ASN A 153 11.67 -13.01 19.40
N LEU A 154 11.82 -14.09 20.15
CA LEU A 154 11.57 -15.45 19.68
C LEU A 154 10.14 -15.95 19.92
N GLN A 155 9.23 -15.10 20.42
CA GLN A 155 7.86 -15.54 20.71
C GLN A 155 7.14 -16.00 19.45
N ASP A 156 6.35 -17.06 19.62
CA ASP A 156 5.49 -17.62 18.58
C ASP A 156 4.43 -16.57 18.21
N TYR A 157 4.53 -16.05 17.01
CA TYR A 157 3.46 -15.25 16.45
C TYR A 157 2.45 -16.22 15.84
N PRO A 158 1.16 -16.21 16.23
CA PRO A 158 0.14 -16.77 15.36
C PRO A 158 0.29 -16.02 14.04
N ILE A 159 0.51 -16.70 12.92
CA ILE A 159 0.64 -16.07 11.60
C ILE A 159 -0.66 -15.31 11.30
N HIS A 160 -0.79 -14.11 11.84
CA HIS A 160 -1.87 -13.19 11.60
C HIS A 160 -1.34 -12.20 10.58
N ASN A 161 -1.34 -12.69 9.35
CA ASN A 161 -1.64 -11.98 8.12
C ASN A 161 -1.78 -10.43 8.25
N HIS A 162 -0.70 -9.69 8.37
CA HIS A 162 -0.72 -8.25 8.06
C HIS A 162 -1.02 -8.04 6.56
N LEU A 163 -0.55 -8.96 5.70
CA LEU A 163 -1.05 -9.14 4.33
C LEU A 163 -2.56 -9.38 4.24
N ASN A 164 -3.22 -9.95 5.26
CA ASN A 164 -4.68 -9.99 5.27
C ASN A 164 -5.28 -8.67 5.72
N GLN A 165 -4.67 -7.80 6.52
CA GLN A 165 -5.41 -6.61 6.95
C GLN A 165 -5.66 -5.66 5.78
N ASP A 166 -4.65 -5.40 4.95
CA ASP A 166 -4.83 -4.60 3.74
C ASP A 166 -5.58 -5.34 2.65
N LYS A 167 -5.39 -6.66 2.51
CA LYS A 167 -6.21 -7.47 1.60
C LYS A 167 -7.66 -7.58 2.05
N ILE A 168 -7.94 -7.71 3.35
CA ILE A 168 -9.28 -7.71 3.95
C ILE A 168 -9.89 -6.33 3.79
N LYS A 169 -9.11 -5.25 3.95
CA LYS A 169 -9.59 -3.88 3.74
C LYS A 169 -9.90 -3.65 2.27
N ASP A 170 -9.04 -4.06 1.34
CA ASP A 170 -9.29 -3.97 -0.11
C ASP A 170 -10.46 -4.87 -0.53
N ASP A 171 -10.52 -6.11 -0.05
CA ASP A 171 -11.63 -7.04 -0.29
C ASP A 171 -12.94 -6.53 0.33
N SER A 172 -12.89 -5.89 1.50
CA SER A 172 -14.05 -5.26 2.16
C SER A 172 -14.56 -4.09 1.35
N VAL A 173 -13.69 -3.18 0.91
CA VAL A 173 -14.06 -2.02 0.08
C VAL A 173 -14.57 -2.48 -1.30
N LYS A 174 -13.96 -3.51 -1.88
CA LYS A 174 -14.44 -4.15 -3.10
C LYS A 174 -15.84 -4.75 -2.90
N ASN A 175 -16.07 -5.49 -1.82
CA ASN A 175 -17.39 -6.04 -1.50
C ASN A 175 -18.45 -4.95 -1.31
N LEU A 176 -18.11 -3.87 -0.59
CA LEU A 176 -18.97 -2.70 -0.46
C LEU A 176 -19.28 -2.05 -1.81
N SER A 177 -18.31 -1.99 -2.73
CA SER A 177 -18.54 -1.46 -4.07
C SER A 177 -19.46 -2.34 -4.93
N ILE A 178 -19.43 -3.67 -4.74
CA ILE A 178 -20.37 -4.61 -5.38
C ILE A 178 -21.78 -4.37 -4.84
N ILE A 179 -21.93 -4.18 -3.53
CA ILE A 179 -23.22 -3.85 -2.91
C ILE A 179 -23.74 -2.52 -3.46
N ALA A 180 -22.89 -1.49 -3.54
CA ALA A 180 -23.25 -0.19 -4.10
C ALA A 180 -23.69 -0.29 -5.58
N LEU A 181 -22.99 -1.06 -6.41
CA LEU A 181 -23.38 -1.35 -7.79
C LEU A 181 -24.73 -2.07 -7.87
N THR A 182 -24.95 -3.03 -6.98
CA THR A 182 -26.21 -3.77 -6.92
C THR A 182 -27.37 -2.85 -6.56
N ILE A 183 -27.20 -1.96 -5.59
CA ILE A 183 -28.18 -0.94 -5.23
C ILE A 183 -28.45 -0.01 -6.43
N LEU A 184 -27.41 0.47 -7.11
CA LEU A 184 -27.56 1.33 -8.29
C LEU A 184 -28.35 0.64 -9.42
N LEU A 185 -28.15 -0.66 -9.62
CA LEU A 185 -28.90 -1.44 -10.60
C LEU A 185 -30.36 -1.58 -10.19
N PHE A 186 -30.65 -1.87 -8.92
CA PHE A 186 -32.03 -1.94 -8.41
C PHE A 186 -32.75 -0.59 -8.52
N LEU A 187 -32.06 0.52 -8.20
CA LEU A 187 -32.61 1.86 -8.38
C LEU A 187 -32.97 2.13 -9.84
N LEU A 188 -32.11 1.75 -10.79
CA LEU A 188 -32.40 1.88 -12.21
C LEU A 188 -33.63 1.06 -12.61
N ILE A 189 -33.69 -0.21 -12.23
CA ILE A 189 -34.82 -1.10 -12.53
C ILE A 189 -36.12 -0.53 -11.96
N TRP A 190 -36.08 -0.05 -10.71
CA TRP A 190 -37.23 0.53 -10.03
C TRP A 190 -37.82 1.72 -10.80
N ASN A 191 -36.99 2.54 -11.43
CA ASN A 191 -37.45 3.69 -12.21
C ASN A 191 -37.88 3.32 -13.64
N ILE A 192 -37.46 2.17 -14.17
CA ILE A 192 -37.93 1.66 -15.46
C ILE A 192 -39.32 1.04 -15.35
N VAL A 193 -39.66 0.40 -14.22
CA VAL A 193 -40.95 -0.28 -14.02
C VAL A 193 -42.16 0.63 -14.30
N PRO A 194 -42.25 1.87 -13.77
CA PRO A 194 -43.35 2.78 -14.08
C PRO A 194 -43.47 3.12 -15.56
N ILE A 195 -42.34 3.23 -16.29
CA ILE A 195 -42.35 3.51 -17.74
C ILE A 195 -43.01 2.35 -18.49
N VAL A 196 -42.66 1.11 -18.12
CA VAL A 196 -43.25 -0.09 -18.70
C VAL A 196 -44.73 -0.21 -18.32
N GLN A 197 -45.08 0.04 -17.06
CA GLN A 197 -46.47 0.01 -16.59
C GLN A 197 -47.34 1.03 -17.31
N VAL A 198 -46.89 2.28 -17.45
CA VAL A 198 -47.60 3.34 -18.18
C VAL A 198 -47.87 2.91 -19.62
N LYS A 199 -46.89 2.25 -20.27
CA LYS A 199 -47.07 1.71 -21.62
C LYS A 199 -48.03 0.50 -21.68
N MET A 200 -47.98 -0.39 -20.68
CA MET A 200 -48.77 -1.62 -20.64
C MET A 200 -50.20 -1.44 -20.12
N GLN A 201 -50.49 -0.37 -19.38
CA GLN A 201 -51.82 -0.09 -18.82
C GLN A 201 -52.62 0.90 -19.68
N LEU A 202 -51.94 1.77 -20.44
CA LEU A 202 -52.58 2.73 -21.35
C LEU A 202 -52.62 2.19 -22.79
N VAL A 203 -53.12 0.96 -22.98
CA VAL A 203 -53.15 0.26 -24.29
C VAL A 203 -54.39 0.60 -25.13
N SER A 204 -54.98 1.78 -24.92
CA SER A 204 -56.15 2.19 -25.69
C SER A 204 -55.73 3.01 -26.90
N ASP A 205 -56.24 2.65 -28.08
CA ASP A 205 -56.05 3.40 -29.33
C ASP A 205 -56.56 4.85 -29.25
N PHE A 206 -57.37 5.17 -28.23
CA PHE A 206 -57.91 6.50 -27.97
C PHE A 206 -57.02 7.37 -27.09
N ILE A 207 -55.95 6.83 -26.49
CA ILE A 207 -55.02 7.60 -25.64
C ILE A 207 -53.86 8.11 -26.50
N PRO A 208 -53.68 9.43 -26.64
CA PRO A 208 -52.57 9.97 -27.42
C PRO A 208 -51.22 9.59 -26.81
N ASN A 209 -50.27 9.16 -27.65
CA ASN A 209 -48.89 8.85 -27.23
C ASN A 209 -48.20 10.01 -26.49
N SER A 210 -48.58 11.25 -26.80
CA SER A 210 -48.07 12.44 -26.10
C SER A 210 -48.47 12.48 -24.63
N LEU A 211 -49.66 11.98 -24.27
CA LEU A 211 -50.11 11.91 -22.87
C LEU A 211 -49.35 10.80 -22.11
N ILE A 212 -49.17 9.64 -22.74
CA ILE A 212 -48.36 8.53 -22.20
C ILE A 212 -46.93 8.99 -21.91
N TYR A 213 -46.33 9.72 -22.87
CA TYR A 213 -45.00 10.30 -22.71
C TYR A 213 -44.96 11.31 -21.56
N ASN A 214 -45.93 12.21 -21.45
CA ASN A 214 -45.96 13.21 -20.37
C ASN A 214 -46.04 12.57 -18.97
N ILE A 215 -46.79 11.48 -18.83
CA ILE A 215 -46.89 10.73 -17.56
C ILE A 215 -45.58 9.99 -17.24
N ALA A 216 -44.95 9.38 -18.25
CA ALA A 216 -43.69 8.65 -18.06
C ALA A 216 -42.44 9.55 -17.97
N LYS A 217 -42.54 10.80 -18.43
CA LYS A 217 -41.44 11.77 -18.55
C LYS A 217 -40.51 11.87 -17.33
N PRO A 218 -41.00 12.04 -16.08
CA PRO A 218 -40.11 12.10 -14.90
C PRO A 218 -39.28 10.82 -14.72
N PHE A 219 -39.92 9.65 -14.89
CA PHE A 219 -39.26 8.36 -14.78
C PHE A 219 -38.23 8.12 -15.89
N ILE A 220 -38.51 8.59 -17.10
CA ILE A 220 -37.56 8.54 -18.23
C ILE A 220 -36.29 9.33 -17.92
N TYR A 221 -36.42 10.56 -17.41
CA TYR A 221 -35.24 11.38 -17.08
C TYR A 221 -34.40 10.75 -15.96
N ILE A 222 -35.04 10.32 -14.87
CA ILE A 222 -34.33 9.71 -13.74
C ILE A 222 -33.65 8.41 -14.17
N SER A 223 -34.33 7.56 -14.92
CA SER A 223 -33.76 6.31 -15.44
C SER A 223 -32.57 6.58 -16.37
N SER A 224 -32.63 7.63 -17.19
CA SER A 224 -31.54 8.00 -18.10
C SER A 224 -30.29 8.46 -17.34
N ILE A 225 -30.45 9.26 -16.28
CA ILE A 225 -29.35 9.69 -15.41
C ILE A 225 -28.77 8.49 -14.67
N LEU A 226 -29.62 7.66 -14.04
CA LEU A 226 -29.18 6.46 -13.32
C LEU A 226 -28.46 5.47 -14.24
N PHE A 227 -28.87 5.35 -15.50
CA PHE A 227 -28.20 4.52 -16.49
C PHE A 227 -26.76 5.00 -16.75
N LEU A 228 -26.57 6.31 -16.95
CA LEU A 228 -25.22 6.88 -17.15
C LEU A 228 -24.35 6.69 -15.89
N VAL A 229 -24.91 6.94 -14.71
CA VAL A 229 -24.21 6.72 -13.42
C VAL A 229 -23.81 5.26 -13.26
N ASN A 230 -24.67 4.30 -13.62
CA ASN A 230 -24.35 2.88 -13.59
C ASN A 230 -23.18 2.53 -14.52
N ILE A 231 -23.16 3.06 -15.75
CA ILE A 231 -22.04 2.87 -16.68
C ILE A 231 -20.73 3.41 -16.08
N ILE A 232 -20.75 4.62 -15.54
CA ILE A 232 -19.58 5.25 -14.92
C ILE A 232 -19.10 4.43 -13.72
N ALA A 233 -20.01 4.03 -12.84
CA ALA A 233 -19.70 3.21 -11.67
C ALA A 233 -19.07 1.86 -12.08
N TYR A 234 -19.60 1.23 -13.13
CA TYR A 234 -19.06 -0.01 -13.67
C TYR A 234 -17.64 0.18 -14.22
N ILE A 235 -17.39 1.23 -15.02
CA ILE A 235 -16.04 1.54 -15.52
C ILE A 235 -15.06 1.78 -14.36
N LEU A 236 -15.47 2.52 -13.33
CA LEU A 236 -14.64 2.80 -12.15
C LEU A 236 -14.32 1.52 -11.36
N PHE A 237 -15.28 0.59 -11.26
CA PHE A 237 -15.08 -0.71 -10.63
C PHE A 237 -13.99 -1.53 -11.34
N PHE A 238 -14.01 -1.60 -12.68
CA PHE A 238 -12.97 -2.31 -13.45
C PHE A 238 -11.61 -1.62 -13.37
N LYS A 239 -11.57 -0.30 -13.19
CA LYS A 239 -10.34 0.46 -12.90
C LYS A 239 -9.89 0.36 -11.43
N ARG A 240 -10.50 -0.52 -10.63
CA ARG A 240 -10.22 -0.74 -9.19
C ARG A 240 -10.37 0.51 -8.33
N LYS A 241 -11.23 1.46 -8.73
CA LYS A 241 -11.54 2.68 -7.95
C LYS A 241 -12.75 2.44 -7.04
N TYR A 242 -12.65 1.44 -6.16
CA TYR A 242 -13.79 0.91 -5.36
C TYR A 242 -14.42 1.94 -4.41
N ILE A 243 -13.61 2.76 -3.72
CA ILE A 243 -14.10 3.82 -2.83
C ILE A 243 -14.97 4.82 -3.60
N THR A 244 -14.55 5.21 -4.80
CA THR A 244 -15.31 6.15 -5.66
C THR A 244 -16.66 5.56 -6.05
N VAL A 245 -16.72 4.25 -6.32
CA VAL A 245 -17.98 3.54 -6.62
C VAL A 245 -18.93 3.55 -5.42
N VAL A 246 -18.41 3.31 -4.20
CA VAL A 246 -19.21 3.36 -2.97
C VAL A 246 -19.79 4.76 -2.74
N ILE A 247 -18.96 5.80 -2.87
CA ILE A 247 -19.40 7.20 -2.71
C ILE A 247 -20.47 7.55 -3.75
N LEU A 248 -20.25 7.19 -5.01
CA LEU A 248 -21.20 7.45 -6.10
C LEU A 248 -22.54 6.75 -5.88
N GLY A 249 -22.52 5.49 -5.42
CA GLY A 249 -23.71 4.74 -5.04
C GLY A 249 -24.48 5.40 -3.89
N GLY A 250 -23.77 5.81 -2.84
CA GLY A 250 -24.36 6.50 -1.69
C GLY A 250 -25.02 7.83 -2.05
N ILE A 251 -24.34 8.68 -2.84
CA ILE A 251 -24.89 9.96 -3.32
C ILE A 251 -26.16 9.70 -4.15
N SER A 252 -26.12 8.74 -5.07
CA SER A 252 -27.26 8.41 -5.93
C SER A 252 -28.47 7.91 -5.14
N PHE A 253 -28.23 7.08 -4.12
CA PHE A 253 -29.28 6.60 -3.23
C PHE A 253 -29.91 7.75 -2.43
N CYS A 254 -29.12 8.65 -1.86
CA CYS A 254 -29.61 9.81 -1.11
C CYS A 254 -30.41 10.77 -2.00
N LEU A 255 -29.91 11.09 -3.20
CA LEU A 255 -30.62 11.95 -4.16
C LEU A 255 -31.94 11.33 -4.61
N HIS A 256 -31.98 10.02 -4.83
CA HIS A 256 -33.22 9.33 -5.17
C HIS A 256 -34.23 9.36 -4.00
N GLY A 257 -33.78 9.12 -2.77
CA GLY A 257 -34.63 9.24 -1.58
C GLY A 257 -35.19 10.64 -1.39
N LEU A 258 -34.39 11.68 -1.63
CA LEU A 258 -34.85 13.07 -1.58
C LEU A 258 -35.90 13.36 -2.67
N TYR A 259 -35.70 12.84 -3.89
CA TYR A 259 -36.66 12.99 -4.98
C TYR A 259 -38.03 12.38 -4.63
N LEU A 260 -38.05 11.19 -4.00
CA LEU A 260 -39.27 10.53 -3.55
C LEU A 260 -39.95 11.25 -2.38
N LEU A 261 -39.21 11.98 -1.55
CA LEU A 261 -39.78 12.77 -0.46
C LEU A 261 -40.44 14.07 -0.95
N LEU A 262 -39.95 14.61 -2.06
CA LEU A 262 -40.39 15.91 -2.60
C LEU A 262 -41.51 15.81 -3.64
N ASN A 263 -41.85 14.61 -4.11
CA ASN A 263 -42.91 14.35 -5.10
C ASN A 263 -43.86 13.27 -4.63
#